data_AF-A0A956RJ30-F1
#
_entry.id   AF-A0A956RJ30-F1
#
_cell.length_a   1.000
_cell.length_b   1.000
_cell.length_c   1.000
_cell.angle_alpha   90.00
_cell.angle_beta   90.00
_cell.angle_gamma   90.00
#
_symmetry.space_group_name_H-M   'P 1'
#
loop_
_entity.id
_entity.type
_entity.pdbx_description
1 polymer ?
#
loop_
_entity_poly.entity_id
_entity_poly.type
_entity_poly.pdbx_seq_one_letter_code
_entity_poly.pdbx_strand_id
1 'polypeptide(L)'
;MCACQGGTASERAPAAATPSPSASATPEDTSNEPRWRYLPAFRAVAEPLGEGGVGAAPVLEVANGRTGHARFLVAVVRPGEDPELRVELWAFSQNNARGLLEPAGEPIAAVVRLRSSDPRAPELERLREEIATPGVEKTRPRGLESETPTAFVEALTRAAKAASAPGEASARAEALARVIRGVDDTILLERDAVFRVFELAEVDRDWVEIEPSSPTSRRRRLDAAAPNDPLSLELLQTRDGWILSAIRERAPAADASAEPDATPG
;
A
#
# COMPACT_ATOMS: atom_id res chain seq x y z
N MET A 1 -86.19 24.26 -38.84
CA MET A 1 -85.71 25.61 -39.20
C MET A 1 -84.23 25.69 -38.87
N CYS A 2 -83.47 26.29 -39.79
CA CYS A 2 -82.08 26.81 -39.72
C CYS A 2 -81.68 27.35 -38.32
N ALA A 3 -80.42 27.50 -37.91
CA ALA A 3 -79.11 27.45 -38.55
C ALA A 3 -77.98 27.56 -37.48
N CYS A 4 -76.79 27.08 -37.86
CA CYS A 4 -75.44 27.65 -37.61
C CYS A 4 -74.94 27.86 -36.17
N GLN A 5 -73.96 27.08 -35.70
CA GLN A 5 -72.49 27.20 -35.89
C GLN A 5 -71.82 28.25 -34.99
N GLY A 6 -70.75 27.83 -34.30
CA GLY A 6 -69.81 28.72 -33.64
C GLY A 6 -68.88 28.00 -32.68
N GLY A 7 -67.99 27.17 -33.22
CA GLY A 7 -66.88 26.59 -32.46
C GLY A 7 -65.79 27.62 -32.18
N THR A 8 -65.13 27.48 -31.03
CA THR A 8 -63.70 27.79 -30.86
C THR A 8 -63.09 26.74 -29.95
N ALA A 9 -61.86 26.41 -30.29
CA ALA A 9 -61.14 25.22 -29.93
C ALA A 9 -60.42 25.31 -28.58
N SER A 10 -60.16 24.12 -28.03
CA SER A 10 -59.03 23.70 -27.21
C SER A 10 -57.98 24.75 -26.81
N GLU A 11 -57.72 24.84 -25.50
CA GLU A 11 -56.36 24.61 -25.00
C GLU A 11 -56.44 23.96 -23.61
N ARG A 12 -56.20 22.65 -23.56
CA ARG A 12 -56.21 21.84 -22.34
C ARG A 12 -54.77 21.75 -21.86
N ALA A 13 -54.40 22.57 -20.88
CA ALA A 13 -53.11 22.47 -20.20
C ALA A 13 -52.99 21.09 -19.51
N PRO A 14 -51.88 20.35 -19.69
CA PRO A 14 -51.66 19.11 -18.97
C PRO A 14 -51.34 19.39 -17.50
N ALA A 15 -51.91 18.55 -16.64
CA ALA A 15 -51.75 18.54 -15.20
C ALA A 15 -50.27 18.55 -14.78
N ALA A 16 -49.95 19.41 -13.82
CA ALA A 16 -48.65 19.43 -13.16
C ALA A 16 -48.38 18.06 -12.52
N ALA A 17 -47.35 17.39 -13.02
CA ALA A 17 -46.82 16.18 -12.43
C ALA A 17 -46.18 16.50 -11.08
N THR A 18 -46.64 15.81 -10.04
CA THR A 18 -46.01 15.76 -8.72
C THR A 18 -44.54 15.34 -8.88
N PRO A 19 -43.56 16.10 -8.35
CA PRO A 19 -42.19 15.63 -8.37
C PRO A 19 -42.06 14.39 -7.47
N SER A 20 -41.67 13.26 -8.07
CA SER A 20 -41.24 12.07 -7.35
C SER A 20 -40.17 12.44 -6.30
N PRO A 21 -40.22 11.86 -5.09
CA PRO A 21 -39.16 12.04 -4.11
C PRO A 21 -37.84 11.57 -4.74
N SER A 22 -36.92 12.51 -4.87
CA SER A 22 -35.55 12.26 -5.31
C SER A 22 -34.98 11.11 -4.50
N ALA A 23 -34.34 10.19 -5.23
CA ALA A 23 -33.55 9.11 -4.67
C ALA A 23 -32.75 9.64 -3.49
N SER A 24 -32.95 9.01 -2.34
CA SER A 24 -32.03 9.14 -1.21
C SER A 24 -30.65 8.85 -1.76
N ALA A 25 -29.81 9.88 -1.88
CA ALA A 25 -28.40 9.70 -2.07
C ALA A 25 -27.94 8.84 -0.89
N THR A 26 -27.62 7.58 -1.19
CA THR A 26 -26.85 6.75 -0.28
C THR A 26 -25.65 7.59 0.15
N PRO A 27 -25.44 7.85 1.45
CA PRO A 27 -24.22 8.54 1.86
C PRO A 27 -23.05 7.70 1.36
N GLU A 28 -22.22 8.28 0.50
CA GLU A 28 -20.94 7.70 0.13
C GLU A 28 -20.21 7.38 1.43
N ASP A 29 -19.99 6.09 1.66
CA ASP A 29 -19.20 5.60 2.77
C ASP A 29 -17.74 5.99 2.51
N THR A 30 -17.43 7.24 2.84
CA THR A 30 -16.08 7.83 2.82
C THR A 30 -15.23 7.33 4.02
N SER A 31 -15.62 6.23 4.68
CA SER A 31 -15.08 5.89 6.01
C SER A 31 -13.85 5.00 6.04
N ASN A 32 -13.31 4.56 4.90
CA ASN A 32 -12.18 3.62 4.92
C ASN A 32 -10.88 4.14 4.27
N GLU A 33 -10.83 5.40 3.79
CA GLU A 33 -9.54 6.00 3.48
C GLU A 33 -8.80 6.35 4.78
N PRO A 34 -7.53 5.93 4.94
CA PRO A 34 -6.74 6.31 6.08
C PRO A 34 -6.61 7.83 6.11
N ARG A 35 -7.27 8.43 7.11
CA ARG A 35 -7.23 9.87 7.33
C ARG A 35 -5.88 10.23 7.93
N TRP A 36 -4.88 10.35 7.06
CA TRP A 36 -3.60 10.96 7.40
C TRP A 36 -3.83 12.28 8.12
N ARG A 37 -3.47 12.36 9.40
CA ARG A 37 -3.80 13.51 10.22
C ARG A 37 -2.92 14.70 9.87
N TYR A 38 -1.68 14.44 9.47
CA TYR A 38 -0.67 15.47 9.22
C TYR A 38 -0.25 15.54 7.73
N LEU A 39 -1.07 14.99 6.82
CA LEU A 39 -0.81 15.04 5.37
C LEU A 39 -0.57 16.45 4.83
N PRO A 40 -1.28 17.51 5.26
CA PRO A 40 -0.98 18.86 4.79
C PRO A 40 0.46 19.31 5.11
N ALA A 41 0.98 18.96 6.29
CA ALA A 41 2.36 19.28 6.67
C ALA A 41 3.38 18.46 5.85
N PHE A 42 3.09 17.18 5.59
CA PHE A 42 3.89 16.37 4.68
C PHE A 42 3.92 16.97 3.27
N ARG A 43 2.77 17.33 2.70
CA ARG A 43 2.66 17.88 1.34
C ARG A 43 3.41 19.20 1.17
N ALA A 44 3.36 20.07 2.18
CA ALA A 44 4.11 21.33 2.17
C ALA A 44 5.64 21.14 2.01
N VAL A 45 6.16 19.95 2.35
CA VAL A 45 7.56 19.57 2.16
C VAL A 45 7.77 18.79 0.88
N ALA A 46 6.88 17.85 0.57
CA ALA A 46 7.01 16.96 -0.58
C ALA A 46 6.81 17.68 -1.93
N GLU A 47 5.88 18.62 -2.03
CA GLU A 47 5.54 19.30 -3.29
C GLU A 47 6.74 20.08 -3.88
N PRO A 48 7.47 20.93 -3.12
CA PRO A 48 8.67 21.59 -3.64
C PRO A 48 9.78 20.62 -4.09
N LEU A 49 9.89 19.46 -3.43
CA LEU A 49 10.85 18.43 -3.82
C LEU A 49 10.46 17.77 -5.16
N GLY A 50 9.15 17.65 -5.42
CA GLY A 50 8.59 17.20 -6.69
C GLY A 50 8.98 18.07 -7.88
N GLU A 51 8.99 19.40 -7.70
CA GLU A 51 9.49 20.34 -8.72
C GLU A 51 10.98 20.11 -9.03
N GLY A 52 11.75 19.66 -8.03
CA GLY A 52 13.14 19.22 -8.16
C GLY A 52 13.33 17.80 -8.70
N GLY A 53 12.25 17.14 -9.16
CA GLY A 53 12.28 15.78 -9.72
C GLY A 53 12.31 14.66 -8.68
N VAL A 54 12.10 14.96 -7.39
CA VAL A 54 12.03 13.95 -6.31
C VAL A 54 10.58 13.53 -6.10
N GLY A 55 10.29 12.23 -6.26
CA GLY A 55 9.00 11.66 -5.88
C GLY A 55 8.98 11.30 -4.40
N ALA A 56 7.91 11.65 -3.69
CA ALA A 56 7.71 11.31 -2.29
C ALA A 56 6.25 10.94 -2.02
N ALA A 57 6.02 9.80 -1.37
CA ALA A 57 4.69 9.33 -0.98
C ALA A 57 4.69 8.83 0.48
N PRO A 58 3.69 9.21 1.31
CA PRO A 58 3.65 8.83 2.71
C PRO A 58 3.24 7.36 2.87
N VAL A 59 3.90 6.67 3.81
CA VAL A 59 3.75 5.22 4.02
C VAL A 59 3.27 4.90 5.43
N LEU A 60 3.78 5.61 6.42
CA LEU A 60 3.41 5.49 7.83
C LEU A 60 3.53 6.86 8.47
N GLU A 61 2.56 7.23 9.29
CA GLU A 61 2.57 8.42 10.13
C GLU A 61 2.58 7.97 11.59
N VAL A 62 3.53 8.50 12.36
CA VAL A 62 3.67 8.27 13.80
C VAL A 62 3.71 9.64 14.47
N ALA A 63 2.85 9.89 15.45
CA ALA A 63 2.80 11.18 16.12
C ALA A 63 2.61 11.07 17.62
N ASN A 64 3.20 12.00 18.34
CA ASN A 64 3.01 12.16 19.78
C ASN A 64 2.58 13.60 20.05
N GLY A 65 1.26 13.80 20.19
CA GLY A 65 0.67 15.11 20.45
C GLY A 65 1.09 15.73 21.78
N ARG A 66 1.58 14.94 22.75
CA ARG A 66 2.08 15.47 24.04
C ARG A 66 3.43 16.14 23.91
N THR A 67 4.28 15.63 23.01
CA THR A 67 5.61 16.18 22.77
C THR A 67 5.66 17.09 21.55
N GLY A 68 4.56 17.20 20.80
CA GLY A 68 4.50 17.98 19.56
C GLY A 68 5.40 17.41 18.45
N HIS A 69 5.60 16.09 18.40
CA HIS A 69 6.47 15.46 17.41
C HIS A 69 5.68 14.56 16.47
N ALA A 70 6.08 14.53 15.20
CA ALA A 70 5.59 13.55 14.24
C ALA A 70 6.73 13.04 13.36
N ARG A 71 6.60 11.81 12.89
CA ARG A 71 7.50 11.17 11.94
C ARG A 71 6.70 10.50 10.84
N PHE A 72 7.25 10.58 9.64
CA PHE A 72 6.71 9.91 8.46
C PHE A 72 7.75 8.92 7.92
N LEU A 73 7.34 7.68 7.69
CA LEU A 73 8.04 6.88 6.69
C LEU A 73 7.53 7.30 5.31
N VAL A 74 8.47 7.56 4.41
CA VAL A 74 8.19 8.12 3.09
C VAL A 74 8.87 7.26 2.04
N ALA A 75 8.11 6.77 1.08
CA ALA A 75 8.65 6.18 -0.14
C ALA A 75 9.23 7.32 -0.99
N VAL A 76 10.53 7.27 -1.28
CA VAL A 76 11.26 8.33 -1.98
C VAL A 76 11.96 7.78 -3.22
N VAL A 77 11.84 8.53 -4.31
CA VAL A 77 12.55 8.31 -5.57
C VAL A 77 13.27 9.60 -5.93
N ARG A 78 14.60 9.57 -6.00
CA ARG A 78 15.41 10.73 -6.39
C ARG A 78 15.91 10.59 -7.83
N PRO A 79 16.05 11.70 -8.58
CA PRO A 79 16.61 11.66 -9.93
C PRO A 79 18.10 11.28 -9.90
N GLY A 80 18.56 10.49 -10.86
CA GLY A 80 19.94 9.99 -10.95
C GLY A 80 20.09 8.85 -11.98
N GLU A 81 21.32 8.44 -12.27
CA GLU A 81 21.66 7.39 -13.26
C GLU A 81 21.15 5.99 -12.84
N ASP A 82 21.04 5.76 -11.53
CA ASP A 82 20.25 4.68 -10.94
C ASP A 82 19.31 5.28 -9.89
N PRO A 83 18.02 5.50 -10.21
CA PRO A 83 17.09 6.13 -9.28
C PRO A 83 16.81 5.20 -8.10
N GLU A 84 17.59 5.40 -7.03
CA GLU A 84 17.55 4.63 -5.79
C GLU A 84 16.16 4.72 -5.16
N LEU A 85 15.40 3.62 -5.26
CA LEU A 85 14.16 3.43 -4.52
C LEU A 85 14.50 3.19 -3.05
N ARG A 86 13.99 4.07 -2.18
CA ARG A 86 14.25 4.00 -0.74
C ARG A 86 13.02 4.43 0.07
N VAL A 87 13.03 4.04 1.34
CA VAL A 87 12.14 4.59 2.36
C VAL A 87 12.98 5.47 3.27
N GLU A 88 12.59 6.73 3.38
CA GLU A 88 13.20 7.71 4.27
C GLU A 88 12.32 7.94 5.51
N LEU A 89 12.93 8.40 6.61
CA LEU A 89 12.20 8.82 7.81
C LEU A 89 12.26 10.34 7.91
N TRP A 90 11.12 11.00 7.74
CA TRP A 90 11.03 12.46 7.81
C TRP A 90 10.49 12.85 9.17
N ALA A 91 11.21 13.74 9.87
CA ALA A 91 10.85 14.19 11.20
C ALA A 91 10.22 15.58 11.17
N PHE A 92 9.25 15.80 12.05
CA PHE A 92 8.54 17.05 12.17
C PHE A 92 8.35 17.43 13.65
N SER A 93 8.26 18.73 13.92
CA SER A 93 8.09 19.31 15.25
C SER A 93 7.13 20.48 15.24
N GLN A 94 6.23 20.51 16.23
CA GLN A 94 5.37 21.65 16.58
C GLN A 94 6.01 22.55 17.65
N ASN A 95 7.20 22.19 18.15
CA ASN A 95 7.93 22.97 19.16
C ASN A 95 8.66 24.15 18.49
N ASN A 96 7.89 25.02 17.82
CA ASN A 96 8.34 26.24 17.17
C ASN A 96 7.41 27.41 17.53
N ALA A 97 7.80 28.63 17.14
CA ALA A 97 7.07 29.84 17.48
C ALA A 97 5.63 29.90 16.93
N ARG A 98 5.29 29.07 15.94
CA ARG A 98 3.97 29.05 15.28
C ARG A 98 3.05 27.96 15.83
N GLY A 99 3.58 26.98 16.58
CA GLY A 99 2.84 25.80 17.02
C GLY A 99 2.36 24.91 15.87
N LEU A 100 2.93 25.07 14.68
CA LEU A 100 2.58 24.29 13.47
C LEU A 100 3.59 23.18 13.26
N LEU A 101 3.17 22.07 12.66
CA LEU A 101 4.08 20.96 12.41
C LEU A 101 5.01 21.34 11.24
N GLU A 102 6.29 21.60 11.55
CA GLU A 102 7.32 21.98 10.57
C GLU A 102 8.44 20.91 10.53
N PRO A 103 9.19 20.79 9.42
CA PRO A 103 10.32 19.86 9.32
C PRO A 103 11.33 20.05 10.46
N ALA A 104 11.70 18.95 11.11
CA ALA A 104 12.68 18.94 12.18
C ALA A 104 14.01 18.40 11.64
N GLY A 105 14.80 19.28 11.03
CA GLY A 105 16.08 18.93 10.39
C GLY A 105 15.92 18.45 8.95
N GLU A 106 17.00 17.93 8.37
CA GLU A 106 16.97 17.31 7.05
C GLU A 106 16.29 15.93 7.10
N PRO A 107 15.66 15.46 6.01
CA PRO A 107 15.20 14.08 5.88
C PRO A 107 16.24 13.09 6.37
N ILE A 108 15.85 12.22 7.31
CA ILE A 108 16.81 11.29 7.90
C ILE A 108 17.17 10.23 6.85
N ALA A 109 18.46 9.93 6.78
CA ALA A 109 19.08 8.97 5.86
C ALA A 109 18.20 7.73 5.62
N ALA A 110 18.19 7.24 4.38
CA ALA A 110 17.40 6.09 3.94
C ALA A 110 17.36 4.96 4.98
N VAL A 111 16.17 4.69 5.51
CA VAL A 111 15.94 3.74 6.58
C VAL A 111 15.69 2.33 6.03
N VAL A 112 15.12 2.24 4.83
CA VAL A 112 15.05 1.01 4.04
C VAL A 112 15.55 1.31 2.63
N ARG A 113 16.60 0.63 2.18
CA ARG A 113 17.07 0.70 0.79
C ARG A 113 16.69 -0.59 0.09
N LEU A 114 16.12 -0.50 -1.11
CA LEU A 114 15.62 -1.67 -1.83
C LEU A 114 16.71 -2.41 -2.62
N ARG A 115 17.96 -1.90 -2.68
CA ARG A 115 19.05 -2.50 -3.47
C ARG A 115 20.45 -2.39 -2.86
N SER A 116 20.58 -2.14 -1.55
CA SER A 116 21.92 -1.97 -0.92
C SER A 116 22.16 -2.98 0.19
N SER A 117 23.38 -3.53 0.24
CA SER A 117 23.90 -4.38 1.32
C SER A 117 24.25 -3.61 2.61
N ASP A 118 23.99 -2.30 2.62
CA ASP A 118 24.26 -1.41 3.74
C ASP A 118 23.64 -1.91 5.06
N PRO A 119 24.28 -1.63 6.21
CA PRO A 119 23.69 -1.89 7.51
C PRO A 119 22.41 -1.06 7.71
N ARG A 120 21.44 -1.59 8.46
CA ARG A 120 20.22 -0.86 8.81
C ARG A 120 20.55 0.47 9.48
N ALA A 121 19.79 1.50 9.14
CA ALA A 121 19.79 2.75 9.87
C ALA A 121 19.29 2.49 11.32
N PRO A 122 20.02 2.91 12.37
CA PRO A 122 19.58 2.76 13.76
C PRO A 122 18.22 3.44 14.04
N GLU A 123 17.83 4.37 13.17
CA GLU A 123 16.53 5.04 13.18
C GLU A 123 15.34 4.10 13.01
N LEU A 124 15.51 2.93 12.36
CA LEU A 124 14.43 1.95 12.25
C LEU A 124 14.08 1.36 13.62
N GLU A 125 15.08 1.04 14.45
CA GLU A 125 14.83 0.54 15.80
C GLU A 125 14.23 1.64 16.69
N ARG A 126 14.71 2.88 16.58
CA ARG A 126 14.09 4.02 17.29
C ARG A 126 12.62 4.21 16.89
N LEU A 127 12.29 4.04 15.62
CA LEU A 127 10.90 4.11 15.15
C LEU A 127 10.06 2.97 15.75
N ARG A 128 10.61 1.76 15.87
CA ARG A 128 9.93 0.61 16.50
C ARG A 128 9.63 0.89 17.97
N GLU A 129 10.61 1.40 18.70
CA GLU A 129 10.46 1.81 20.10
C GLU A 129 9.41 2.92 20.25
N GLU A 130 9.41 3.90 19.35
CA GLU A 130 8.42 4.97 19.35
C GLU A 130 7.00 4.45 19.09
N ILE A 131 6.81 3.59 18.09
CA ILE A 131 5.51 2.95 17.82
C ILE A 131 5.00 2.17 19.03
N ALA A 132 5.90 1.55 19.79
CA ALA A 132 5.56 0.80 21.01
C ALA A 132 5.27 1.71 22.23
N THR A 133 5.57 3.01 22.15
CA THR A 133 5.43 3.94 23.27
C THR A 133 3.95 4.30 23.53
N PRO A 134 3.46 4.25 24.78
CA PRO A 134 2.09 4.63 25.09
C PRO A 134 1.75 6.08 24.72
N GLY A 135 0.58 6.29 24.13
CA GLY A 135 0.10 7.62 23.73
C GLY A 135 0.60 8.09 22.37
N VAL A 136 1.33 7.25 21.64
CA VAL A 136 1.67 7.47 20.24
C VAL A 136 0.48 7.12 19.34
N GLU A 137 0.17 8.04 18.42
CA GLU A 137 -0.80 7.88 17.36
C GLU A 137 -0.10 7.29 16.14
N LYS A 138 -0.70 6.26 15.53
CA LYS A 138 -0.18 5.60 14.33
C LYS A 138 -1.25 5.58 13.25
N THR A 139 -0.91 6.11 12.07
CA THR A 139 -1.76 6.05 10.88
C THR A 139 -0.99 5.38 9.75
N ARG A 140 -1.55 4.31 9.19
CA ARG A 140 -0.99 3.64 8.01
C ARG A 140 -2.10 2.98 7.20
N PRO A 141 -2.22 3.27 5.89
CA PRO A 141 -2.94 2.40 4.97
C PRO A 141 -2.34 0.99 5.02
N ARG A 142 -3.15 -0.04 5.26
CA ARG A 142 -2.71 -1.43 5.23
C ARG A 142 -3.62 -2.24 4.33
N GLY A 143 -3.06 -3.15 3.56
CA GLY A 143 -3.83 -4.01 2.66
C GLY A 143 -3.98 -3.45 1.26
N LEU A 144 -3.94 -4.35 0.28
CA LEU A 144 -4.40 -4.07 -1.07
C LEU A 144 -5.76 -4.72 -1.26
N GLU A 145 -6.72 -3.92 -1.72
CA GLU A 145 -8.03 -4.42 -2.11
C GLU A 145 -7.88 -5.43 -3.25
N SER A 146 -8.32 -6.66 -3.00
CA SER A 146 -8.26 -7.77 -3.96
C SER A 146 -9.25 -8.84 -3.55
N GLU A 147 -9.97 -9.39 -4.52
CA GLU A 147 -10.99 -10.41 -4.29
C GLU A 147 -10.38 -11.76 -3.88
N THR A 148 -9.17 -12.05 -4.37
CA THR A 148 -8.48 -13.32 -4.14
C THR A 148 -7.02 -13.13 -3.73
N PRO A 149 -6.41 -14.13 -3.06
CA PRO A 149 -4.98 -14.16 -2.75
C PRO A 149 -4.07 -14.00 -3.98
N THR A 150 -4.43 -14.62 -5.11
CA THR A 150 -3.66 -14.51 -6.36
C THR A 150 -3.75 -13.11 -6.93
N ALA A 151 -4.96 -12.51 -6.97
CA ALA A 151 -5.14 -11.13 -7.42
C ALA A 151 -4.35 -10.15 -6.54
N PHE A 152 -4.22 -10.42 -5.23
CA PHE A 152 -3.35 -9.65 -4.35
C PHE A 152 -1.87 -9.74 -4.77
N VAL A 153 -1.35 -10.95 -5.00
CA VAL A 153 0.05 -11.14 -5.45
C VAL A 153 0.28 -10.43 -6.79
N GLU A 154 -0.66 -10.52 -7.73
CA GLU A 154 -0.57 -9.80 -9.00
C GLU A 154 -0.55 -8.27 -8.81
N ALA A 155 -1.39 -7.75 -7.92
CA ALA A 155 -1.43 -6.32 -7.61
C ALA A 155 -0.13 -5.85 -6.96
N LEU A 156 0.44 -6.67 -6.06
CA LEU A 156 1.72 -6.40 -5.41
C LEU A 156 2.87 -6.40 -6.42
N THR A 157 2.96 -7.43 -7.27
CA THR A 157 3.94 -7.53 -8.35
C THR A 157 3.84 -6.38 -9.34
N ARG A 158 2.61 -5.98 -9.72
CA ARG A 158 2.40 -4.82 -10.60
C ARG A 158 2.90 -3.53 -9.97
N ALA A 159 2.65 -3.33 -8.67
CA ALA A 159 3.15 -2.16 -7.95
C ALA A 159 4.68 -2.15 -7.87
N ALA A 160 5.31 -3.29 -7.58
CA ALA A 160 6.76 -3.40 -7.55
C ALA A 160 7.40 -3.14 -8.94
N LYS A 161 6.83 -3.70 -10.01
CA LYS A 161 7.26 -3.40 -11.39
C LYS A 161 7.13 -1.91 -11.72
N ALA A 162 6.01 -1.29 -11.35
CA ALA A 162 5.79 0.14 -11.58
C ALA A 162 6.77 1.02 -10.80
N ALA A 163 7.14 0.65 -9.57
CA ALA A 163 8.15 1.37 -8.80
C ALA A 163 9.53 1.30 -9.46
N SER A 164 9.90 0.13 -10.00
CA SER A 164 11.19 -0.10 -10.67
C SER A 164 11.26 0.38 -12.11
N ALA A 165 10.13 0.64 -12.77
CA ALA A 165 10.09 1.08 -14.15
C ALA A 165 10.65 2.51 -14.32
N PRO A 166 11.28 2.84 -15.47
CA PRO A 166 11.59 4.22 -15.80
C PRO A 166 10.28 5.03 -15.93
N GLY A 167 10.28 6.26 -15.43
CA GLY A 167 9.10 7.11 -15.45
C GLY A 167 9.16 8.24 -14.42
N GLU A 168 8.03 8.91 -14.26
CA GLU A 168 7.87 10.02 -13.30
C GLU A 168 8.17 9.56 -11.86
N ALA A 169 9.02 10.31 -11.15
CA ALA A 169 9.45 9.95 -9.80
C ALA A 169 8.26 9.86 -8.82
N SER A 170 7.28 10.75 -8.94
CA SER A 170 6.07 10.74 -8.10
C SER A 170 5.25 9.46 -8.28
N ALA A 171 5.00 9.06 -9.53
CA ALA A 171 4.27 7.82 -9.83
C ALA A 171 5.01 6.58 -9.29
N ARG A 172 6.34 6.58 -9.37
CA ARG A 172 7.18 5.50 -8.83
C ARG A 172 7.20 5.47 -7.30
N ALA A 173 7.21 6.63 -6.65
CA ALA A 173 7.11 6.75 -5.20
C ALA A 173 5.75 6.24 -4.68
N GLU A 174 4.65 6.59 -5.37
CA GLU A 174 3.32 6.06 -5.09
C GLU A 174 3.24 4.54 -5.29
N ALA A 175 3.85 4.02 -6.36
CA ALA A 175 3.94 2.58 -6.58
C ALA A 175 4.71 1.87 -5.45
N LEU A 176 5.82 2.45 -4.98
CA LEU A 176 6.55 1.94 -3.82
C LEU A 176 5.71 2.02 -2.53
N ALA A 177 4.99 3.11 -2.29
CA ALA A 177 4.07 3.22 -1.16
C ALA A 177 2.96 2.17 -1.22
N ARG A 178 2.47 1.82 -2.42
CA ARG A 178 1.52 0.73 -2.64
C ARG A 178 2.13 -0.65 -2.35
N VAL A 179 3.37 -0.90 -2.75
CA VAL A 179 4.10 -2.13 -2.34
C VAL A 179 4.14 -2.22 -0.82
N ILE A 180 4.52 -1.13 -0.16
CA ILE A 180 4.62 -1.13 1.29
C ILE A 180 3.25 -1.30 1.93
N ARG A 181 2.18 -0.69 1.43
CA ARG A 181 0.80 -0.92 1.92
C ARG A 181 0.42 -2.40 1.91
N GLY A 182 0.90 -3.15 0.91
CA GLY A 182 0.67 -4.58 0.77
C GLY A 182 1.44 -5.47 1.75
N VAL A 183 2.40 -4.96 2.53
CA VAL A 183 3.17 -5.79 3.47
C VAL A 183 2.81 -5.51 4.93
N ASP A 184 2.94 -6.52 5.78
CA ASP A 184 2.83 -6.38 7.23
C ASP A 184 3.91 -5.45 7.80
N ASP A 185 3.65 -4.87 8.98
CA ASP A 185 4.65 -4.04 9.68
C ASP A 185 5.92 -4.85 9.98
N THR A 186 5.78 -6.14 10.29
CA THR A 186 6.93 -7.03 10.54
C THR A 186 7.85 -7.11 9.33
N ILE A 187 7.28 -7.32 8.14
CA ILE A 187 8.03 -7.33 6.87
C ILE A 187 8.63 -5.95 6.57
N LEU A 188 7.85 -4.87 6.74
CA LEU A 188 8.33 -3.51 6.48
C LEU A 188 9.54 -3.15 7.35
N LEU A 189 9.54 -3.60 8.60
CA LEU A 189 10.58 -3.31 9.57
C LEU A 189 11.72 -4.34 9.53
N GLU A 190 11.64 -5.34 8.64
CA GLU A 190 12.66 -6.36 8.41
C GLU A 190 13.60 -6.02 7.23
N ARG A 191 14.89 -6.41 7.33
CA ARG A 191 16.01 -5.78 6.60
C ARG A 191 15.95 -6.08 5.11
N ASP A 192 15.47 -7.27 4.80
CA ASP A 192 15.53 -7.87 3.47
C ASP A 192 14.13 -8.26 2.97
N ALA A 193 13.11 -8.18 3.82
CA ALA A 193 11.80 -8.71 3.50
C ALA A 193 11.08 -7.86 2.44
N VAL A 194 11.32 -6.54 2.40
CA VAL A 194 10.82 -5.69 1.30
C VAL A 194 11.59 -5.97 0.00
N PHE A 195 12.90 -6.24 0.06
CA PHE A 195 13.68 -6.61 -1.14
C PHE A 195 13.18 -7.91 -1.76
N ARG A 196 12.86 -8.93 -0.93
CA ARG A 196 12.25 -10.19 -1.40
C ARG A 196 10.92 -9.99 -2.13
N VAL A 197 10.17 -8.91 -1.85
CA VAL A 197 8.96 -8.55 -2.62
C VAL A 197 9.30 -8.06 -4.03
N PHE A 198 10.43 -7.38 -4.20
CA PHE A 198 10.89 -6.97 -5.52
C PHE A 198 11.43 -8.16 -6.33
N GLU A 199 12.13 -9.09 -5.71
CA GLU A 199 12.51 -10.35 -6.36
C GLU A 199 11.27 -11.13 -6.83
N LEU A 200 10.22 -11.22 -5.99
CA LEU A 200 8.93 -11.82 -6.37
C LEU A 200 8.36 -11.20 -7.66
N ALA A 201 8.55 -9.89 -7.82
CA ALA A 201 8.03 -9.17 -8.97
C ALA A 201 8.78 -9.46 -10.27
N GLU A 202 10.03 -9.94 -10.19
CA GLU A 202 10.81 -10.32 -11.36
C GLU A 202 10.40 -11.70 -11.91
N VAL A 203 9.70 -12.51 -11.12
CA VAL A 203 9.26 -13.85 -11.51
C VAL A 203 7.97 -13.82 -12.37
N ASP A 204 7.93 -14.66 -13.39
CA ASP A 204 6.88 -14.70 -14.41
C ASP A 204 5.71 -15.60 -14.02
N ARG A 205 4.45 -15.14 -14.16
CA ARG A 205 3.23 -15.46 -13.37
C ARG A 205 2.73 -16.91 -13.27
N ASP A 206 3.25 -17.84 -14.06
CA ASP A 206 2.72 -19.21 -14.17
C ASP A 206 3.19 -20.18 -13.05
N TRP A 207 3.63 -19.65 -11.91
CA TRP A 207 4.44 -20.34 -10.88
C TRP A 207 3.83 -20.33 -9.48
N VAL A 208 2.67 -19.69 -9.30
CA VAL A 208 2.01 -19.56 -8.00
C VAL A 208 1.04 -20.72 -7.81
N GLU A 209 1.42 -21.66 -6.95
CA GLU A 209 0.54 -22.72 -6.48
C GLU A 209 -0.11 -22.29 -5.16
N ILE A 210 -1.45 -22.29 -5.15
CA ILE A 210 -2.22 -21.96 -3.96
C ILE A 210 -2.42 -23.24 -3.16
N GLU A 211 -1.92 -23.27 -1.93
CA GLU A 211 -2.22 -24.38 -1.04
C GLU A 211 -3.72 -24.32 -0.67
N PRO A 212 -4.49 -25.40 -0.90
CA PRO A 212 -5.88 -25.44 -0.51
C PRO A 212 -5.95 -25.31 1.01
N SER A 213 -6.52 -24.19 1.45
CA SER A 213 -6.74 -23.89 2.86
C SER A 213 -8.24 -23.76 3.11
N SER A 214 -8.67 -24.04 4.33
CA SER A 214 -10.08 -23.96 4.70
C SER A 214 -10.67 -22.62 4.22
N PRO A 215 -11.83 -22.61 3.54
CA PRO A 215 -12.43 -21.37 3.02
C PRO A 215 -12.67 -20.33 4.13
N THR A 216 -12.80 -20.77 5.39
CA THR A 216 -12.97 -19.90 6.57
C THR A 216 -11.69 -19.26 7.10
N SER A 217 -10.51 -19.71 6.66
CA SER A 217 -9.24 -19.15 7.13
C SER A 217 -8.98 -17.79 6.49
N ARG A 218 -8.70 -16.79 7.33
CA ARG A 218 -8.21 -15.47 6.90
C ARG A 218 -6.73 -15.51 6.49
N ARG A 219 -6.06 -16.63 6.74
CA ARG A 219 -4.66 -16.86 6.38
C ARG A 219 -4.58 -17.81 5.19
N ARG A 220 -3.73 -17.47 4.22
CA ARG A 220 -3.48 -18.27 3.01
C ARG A 220 -1.99 -18.46 2.84
N ARG A 221 -1.59 -19.64 2.40
CA ARG A 221 -0.23 -19.94 2.02
C ARG A 221 -0.17 -20.13 0.51
N LEU A 222 0.80 -19.49 -0.12
CA LEU A 222 1.09 -19.61 -1.53
C LEU A 222 2.52 -20.08 -1.67
N ASP A 223 2.74 -21.10 -2.49
CA ASP A 223 4.07 -21.46 -2.90
C ASP A 223 4.33 -20.87 -4.29
N ALA A 224 5.53 -20.35 -4.42
CA ALA A 224 5.93 -19.53 -5.54
C ALA A 224 7.28 -20.10 -6.00
N ALA A 225 7.27 -20.92 -7.06
CA ALA A 225 8.49 -21.38 -7.74
C ALA A 225 9.28 -20.24 -8.46
N ALA A 226 10.08 -19.45 -7.74
CA ALA A 226 11.02 -18.55 -8.41
C ALA A 226 12.12 -19.39 -9.08
N PRO A 227 12.68 -18.96 -10.24
CA PRO A 227 13.61 -19.76 -11.04
C PRO A 227 14.81 -20.32 -10.28
N ASN A 228 15.26 -19.63 -9.23
CA ASN A 228 16.44 -19.99 -8.45
C ASN A 228 16.14 -20.32 -6.98
N ASP A 229 15.01 -19.88 -6.43
CA ASP A 229 14.67 -20.03 -5.01
C ASP A 229 13.15 -20.14 -4.83
N PRO A 230 12.59 -21.34 -4.61
CA PRO A 230 11.17 -21.45 -4.32
C PRO A 230 10.85 -20.70 -3.02
N LEU A 231 9.88 -19.80 -3.08
CA LEU A 231 9.42 -19.00 -1.96
C LEU A 231 8.07 -19.51 -1.48
N SER A 232 7.83 -19.35 -0.19
CA SER A 232 6.55 -19.58 0.45
C SER A 232 6.06 -18.28 1.05
N LEU A 233 4.88 -17.85 0.61
CA LEU A 233 4.25 -16.59 0.99
C LEU A 233 3.09 -16.87 1.94
N GLU A 234 3.04 -16.14 3.05
CA GLU A 234 1.92 -16.15 3.96
C GLU A 234 1.11 -14.86 3.80
N LEU A 235 -0.14 -14.98 3.39
CA LEU A 235 -1.06 -13.87 3.22
C LEU A 235 -2.10 -13.83 4.34
N LEU A 236 -2.46 -12.63 4.78
CA LEU A 236 -3.49 -12.38 5.78
C LEU A 236 -4.56 -11.44 5.21
N GLN A 237 -5.83 -11.84 5.34
CA GLN A 237 -6.97 -10.99 5.04
C GLN A 237 -7.26 -10.06 6.22
N THR A 238 -7.18 -8.75 5.98
CA THR A 238 -7.54 -7.68 6.91
C THR A 238 -8.91 -7.10 6.52
N ARG A 239 -9.38 -6.09 7.26
CA ARG A 239 -10.58 -5.32 6.89
C ARG A 239 -10.40 -4.56 5.57
N ASP A 240 -9.16 -4.17 5.28
CA ASP A 240 -8.81 -3.23 4.22
C ASP A 240 -8.21 -3.94 2.99
N GLY A 241 -8.25 -5.28 2.97
CA GLY A 241 -7.78 -6.11 1.86
C GLY A 241 -6.83 -7.22 2.31
N TRP A 242 -5.92 -7.61 1.44
CA TRP A 242 -4.91 -8.63 1.73
C TRP A 242 -3.56 -7.98 2.03
N ILE A 243 -2.80 -8.58 2.93
CA ILE A 243 -1.39 -8.25 3.17
C ILE A 243 -0.52 -9.50 3.07
N LEU A 244 0.74 -9.28 2.68
CA LEU A 244 1.82 -10.24 2.82
C LEU A 244 2.36 -10.15 4.25
N SER A 245 2.31 -11.26 4.97
CA SER A 245 2.67 -11.35 6.39
C SER A 245 3.95 -12.14 6.66
N ALA A 246 4.34 -13.04 5.74
CA ALA A 246 5.67 -13.65 5.74
C ALA A 246 6.13 -14.01 4.33
N ILE A 247 7.45 -14.00 4.13
CA ILE A 247 8.14 -14.58 2.96
C ILE A 247 9.19 -15.52 3.53
N ARG A 248 9.22 -16.77 3.06
CA ARG A 248 10.18 -17.78 3.52
C ARG A 248 10.74 -18.51 2.32
N GLU A 249 12.00 -18.91 2.39
CA GLU A 249 12.55 -19.90 1.47
C GLU A 249 11.82 -21.23 1.71
N ARG A 250 11.38 -21.87 0.63
CA ARG A 250 10.78 -23.20 0.68
C ARG A 250 11.94 -24.18 0.83
N ALA A 251 11.87 -25.03 1.86
CA ALA A 251 12.80 -26.14 1.97
C ALA A 251 12.73 -26.96 0.66
N PRO A 252 13.88 -27.39 0.10
CA PRO A 252 13.85 -28.27 -1.06
C PRO A 252 12.98 -29.47 -0.71
N ALA A 253 12.08 -29.85 -1.63
CA ALA A 253 11.29 -31.05 -1.45
C ALA A 253 12.29 -32.18 -1.18
N ALA A 254 12.24 -32.78 0.01
CA ALA A 254 13.06 -33.94 0.30
C ALA A 254 12.73 -34.97 -0.79
N ASP A 255 13.72 -35.30 -1.62
CA ASP A 255 13.56 -36.20 -2.74
C ASP A 255 12.77 -37.43 -2.27
N ALA A 256 11.55 -37.56 -2.77
CA ALA A 256 10.76 -38.78 -2.70
C ALA A 256 11.32 -39.79 -3.70
N SER A 257 12.62 -40.03 -3.63
CA SER A 257 13.39 -40.97 -4.45
C SER A 257 14.31 -41.77 -3.52
N ALA A 258 13.71 -42.44 -2.55
CA ALA A 258 14.25 -43.66 -2.00
C ALA A 258 13.24 -44.77 -2.33
N GLU A 259 13.21 -45.17 -3.60
CA GLU A 259 12.71 -46.48 -3.98
C GLU A 259 13.54 -47.51 -3.20
N PRO A 260 12.94 -48.36 -2.34
CA PRO A 260 13.66 -49.49 -1.81
C PRO A 260 13.85 -50.49 -2.94
N ASP A 261 15.05 -50.50 -3.53
CA ASP A 261 15.53 -51.59 -4.36
C ASP A 261 15.63 -52.85 -3.47
N ALA A 262 14.58 -53.67 -3.50
CA ALA A 262 14.58 -55.00 -2.92
C ALA A 262 14.43 -56.01 -4.06
N THR A 263 15.57 -56.33 -4.66
CA THR A 263 15.76 -57.49 -5.52
C THR A 263 15.39 -58.78 -4.75
N PRO A 264 14.63 -59.72 -5.34
CA PRO A 264 14.32 -61.00 -4.68
C PRO A 264 15.51 -61.96 -4.84
N GLY A 265 15.95 -62.55 -3.72
CA GLY A 265 16.90 -63.66 -3.66
C GLY A 265 16.28 -64.87 -2.96
#